data_AF-A0A519X4I9-F1
#
_entry.id   AF-A0A519X4I9-F1
#
_cell.length_a   1.000
_cell.length_b   1.000
_cell.length_c   1.000
_cell.angle_alpha   90.00
_cell.angle_beta   90.00
_cell.angle_gamma   90.00
#
_symmetry.space_group_name_H-M   'P 1'
#
loop_
_entity.id
_entity.type
_entity.pdbx_description
1 polymer ?
#
loop_
_entity_poly.entity_id
_entity_poly.type
_entity_poly.pdbx_seq_one_letter_code
_entity_poly.pdbx_strand_id
1 'polypeptide(L)'
;MSDQKKLVVHEDWVVVILGGLIITLALAGVLLTAPAFSWKTSAELTTNVLSAANLQLVGIQFLFVLIISALGALLTGKSVVANLKTFPIVYILTIVALVLAGNAQIKALNLEAVIFSLG
;
A
#
# COMPACT_ATOMS: atom_id res chain seq x y z
N MET A 1 10.17 -16.93 -35.86
CA MET A 1 9.36 -16.26 -34.82
C MET A 1 10.11 -16.44 -33.53
N SER A 2 10.70 -15.37 -33.00
CA SER A 2 11.59 -15.45 -31.83
C SER A 2 10.72 -15.72 -30.60
N ASP A 3 10.84 -16.92 -30.02
CA ASP A 3 10.24 -17.25 -28.73
C ASP A 3 10.82 -16.31 -27.67
N GLN A 4 10.07 -15.26 -27.35
CA GLN A 4 10.39 -14.37 -26.23
C GLN A 4 10.23 -15.18 -24.95
N LYS A 5 11.35 -15.71 -24.47
CA LYS A 5 11.46 -16.46 -23.22
C LYS A 5 10.93 -15.56 -22.10
N LYS A 6 9.70 -15.83 -21.64
CA LYS A 6 9.10 -15.09 -20.53
C LYS A 6 10.03 -15.25 -19.33
N LEU A 7 10.62 -14.15 -18.88
CA LEU A 7 11.39 -14.09 -17.65
C LEU A 7 10.41 -14.22 -16.48
N VAL A 8 10.01 -15.46 -16.19
CA VAL A 8 9.16 -15.80 -15.06
C VAL A 8 10.08 -16.13 -13.90
N VAL A 9 10.15 -15.22 -12.94
CA VAL A 9 10.84 -15.43 -11.67
C VAL A 9 9.85 -16.08 -10.70
N HIS A 10 10.33 -17.02 -9.89
CA HIS A 10 9.51 -17.65 -8.85
C HIS A 10 8.96 -16.60 -7.87
N GLU A 11 7.70 -16.74 -7.44
CA GLU A 11 6.98 -15.72 -6.66
C GLU A 11 7.73 -15.31 -5.39
N ASP A 12 8.30 -16.29 -4.65
CA ASP A 12 9.11 -16.03 -3.45
C ASP A 12 10.32 -15.12 -3.72
N TRP A 13 11.00 -15.32 -4.86
CA TRP A 13 12.14 -14.50 -5.24
C TRP A 13 11.70 -13.11 -5.74
N VAL A 14 10.53 -12.99 -6.35
CA VAL A 14 9.98 -11.68 -6.74
C VAL A 14 9.76 -10.81 -5.50
N VAL A 15 9.21 -11.37 -4.42
CA VAL A 15 9.02 -10.62 -3.16
C VAL A 15 10.37 -10.11 -2.62
N VAL A 16 11.41 -10.95 -2.62
CA VAL A 16 12.76 -10.55 -2.19
C VAL A 16 13.32 -9.44 -3.07
N ILE A 17 13.20 -9.55 -4.39
CA ILE A 17 13.70 -8.55 -5.35
C ILE A 17 12.97 -7.22 -5.16
N LEU A 18 11.63 -7.22 -5.06
CA LEU A 18 10.85 -5.99 -4.88
C LEU A 18 11.11 -5.36 -3.51
N GLY A 19 11.24 -6.15 -2.45
CA GLY A 19 11.65 -5.66 -1.13
C GLY A 19 13.04 -5.02 -1.16
N GLY A 20 14.01 -5.69 -1.78
CA GLY A 20 15.36 -5.16 -1.99
C GLY A 20 15.38 -3.88 -2.83
N LEU A 21 14.53 -3.79 -3.85
CA LEU A 21 14.34 -2.59 -4.66
C LEU A 21 13.84 -1.41 -3.81
N ILE A 22 12.79 -1.62 -3.00
CA ILE A 22 12.26 -0.56 -2.12
C ILE A 22 13.33 -0.07 -1.14
N ILE A 23 14.10 -0.98 -0.54
CA ILE A 23 15.20 -0.63 0.38
C ILE A 23 16.27 0.18 -0.37
N THR A 24 16.67 -0.26 -1.57
CA THR A 24 17.67 0.44 -2.37
C THR A 24 17.20 1.84 -2.76
N LEU A 25 15.93 2.00 -3.15
CA LEU A 25 15.34 3.30 -3.45
C LEU A 25 15.30 4.21 -2.22
N ALA A 26 14.98 3.68 -1.05
CA ALA A 26 15.00 4.44 0.20
C ALA A 26 16.43 4.91 0.55
N LEU A 27 17.43 4.05 0.41
CA LEU A 27 18.85 4.40 0.61
C LEU A 27 19.36 5.42 -0.43
N ALA A 28 18.80 5.40 -1.64
CA ALA A 28 19.08 6.39 -2.69
C ALA A 28 18.35 7.74 -2.48
N GLY A 29 17.56 7.89 -1.41
CA GLY A 29 16.89 9.14 -1.04
C GLY A 29 15.43 9.23 -1.46
N VAL A 30 14.83 8.17 -2.02
CA VAL A 30 13.39 8.11 -2.31
C VAL A 30 12.63 7.76 -1.03
N LEU A 31 12.48 8.75 -0.15
CA LEU A 31 11.74 8.62 1.11
C LEU A 31 10.30 9.11 0.91
N LEU A 32 9.35 8.18 1.05
CA LEU A 32 7.92 8.50 1.01
C LEU A 32 7.48 8.98 2.39
N THR A 33 6.92 10.19 2.43
CA THR A 33 6.29 10.69 3.66
C THR A 33 4.98 9.95 3.89
N ALA A 34 4.82 9.36 5.07
CA ALA A 34 3.64 8.58 5.41
C ALA A 34 2.40 9.49 5.61
N PRO A 35 1.23 9.14 5.05
CA PRO A 35 -0.02 9.85 5.34
C PRO A 35 -0.45 9.70 6.80
N ALA A 36 -1.06 10.74 7.35
CA ALA A 36 -1.65 10.75 8.66
C ALA A 36 -3.08 10.21 8.63
N PHE A 37 -3.36 9.19 9.44
CA PHE A 37 -4.71 8.62 9.57
C PHE A 37 -5.31 8.77 10.97
N SER A 38 -4.62 9.40 11.92
CA SER A 38 -5.14 9.51 13.30
C SER A 38 -6.13 10.66 13.46
N TRP A 39 -7.29 10.40 14.06
CA TRP A 39 -8.33 11.41 14.34
C TRP A 39 -9.21 11.02 15.53
N LYS A 40 -9.73 12.03 16.25
CA LYS A 40 -10.67 11.85 17.37
C LYS A 40 -12.07 12.36 17.06
N THR A 41 -12.16 13.49 16.37
CA THR A 41 -13.42 14.18 16.08
C THR A 41 -13.69 14.22 14.57
N SER A 42 -14.96 14.38 14.18
CA SER A 42 -15.31 14.53 12.76
C SER A 42 -14.65 15.75 12.11
N ALA A 43 -14.33 16.80 12.89
CA ALA A 43 -13.58 17.94 12.42
C ALA A 43 -12.10 17.59 12.14
N GLU A 44 -11.45 16.79 12.99
CA GLU A 44 -10.09 16.30 12.74
C GLU A 44 -10.02 15.35 11.55
N LEU A 45 -11.06 14.55 11.30
CA LEU A 45 -11.13 13.70 10.13
C LEU A 45 -11.04 14.52 8.85
N THR A 46 -11.79 15.62 8.76
CA THR A 46 -11.79 16.46 7.54
C THR A 46 -10.55 17.33 7.44
N THR A 47 -10.08 17.88 8.56
CA THR A 47 -8.96 18.84 8.58
C THR A 47 -7.58 18.20 8.56
N ASN A 48 -7.44 16.96 9.04
CA ASN A 48 -6.16 16.24 9.04
C ASN A 48 -6.16 15.14 7.97
N VAL A 49 -7.03 14.14 8.11
CA VAL A 49 -7.01 12.92 7.30
C VAL A 49 -7.46 13.19 5.85
N LEU A 50 -8.54 13.96 5.68
CA LEU A 50 -9.06 14.36 4.37
C LEU A 50 -8.52 15.72 3.90
N SER A 51 -7.45 16.22 4.52
CA SER A 51 -6.79 17.44 4.06
C SER A 51 -6.16 17.24 2.69
N ALA A 52 -6.12 18.30 1.88
CA ALA A 52 -5.52 18.25 0.54
C ALA A 52 -4.05 17.77 0.57
N ALA A 53 -3.28 18.21 1.58
CA ALA A 53 -1.90 17.78 1.76
C ALA A 53 -1.81 16.27 2.05
N ASN A 54 -2.68 15.75 2.91
CA ASN A 54 -2.67 14.31 3.23
C ASN A 54 -3.17 13.46 2.06
N LEU A 55 -4.18 13.91 1.32
CA LEU A 55 -4.64 13.25 0.09
C LEU A 55 -3.55 13.21 -0.97
N GLN A 56 -2.73 14.26 -1.07
CA GLN A 56 -1.56 14.25 -1.96
C GLN A 56 -0.55 13.18 -1.54
N LEU A 57 -0.27 13.02 -0.25
CA LEU A 57 0.61 11.94 0.25
C LEU A 57 0.03 10.55 -0.08
N VAL A 58 -1.27 10.35 0.13
CA VAL A 58 -1.97 9.11 -0.25
C VAL A 58 -1.84 8.86 -1.75
N GLY A 59 -2.02 9.88 -2.58
CA GLY A 59 -1.87 9.78 -4.04
C GLY A 59 -0.44 9.41 -4.47
N ILE A 60 0.57 10.04 -3.87
CA ILE A 60 1.99 9.73 -4.16
C ILE A 60 2.31 8.29 -3.74
N GLN A 61 1.88 7.87 -2.54
CA GLN A 61 2.06 6.50 -2.06
C GLN A 61 1.34 5.51 -2.98
N PHE A 62 0.13 5.81 -3.44
CA PHE A 62 -0.60 4.98 -4.38
C PHE A 62 0.18 4.76 -5.67
N LEU A 63 0.69 5.82 -6.28
CA LEU A 63 1.49 5.71 -7.52
C LEU A 63 2.76 4.88 -7.30
N PHE A 64 3.45 5.09 -6.18
CA PHE A 64 4.65 4.31 -5.86
C PHE A 64 4.33 2.82 -5.74
N VAL A 65 3.34 2.45 -4.93
CA VAL A 65 3.01 1.02 -4.72
C VAL A 65 2.40 0.41 -5.98
N LEU A 66 1.67 1.19 -6.79
CA LEU A 66 1.14 0.74 -8.09
C LEU A 66 2.28 0.36 -9.05
N ILE A 67 3.35 1.15 -9.11
CA ILE A 67 4.53 0.86 -9.94
C ILE A 67 5.21 -0.43 -9.44
N ILE A 68 5.45 -0.54 -8.13
CA ILE A 68 6.06 -1.75 -7.54
C ILE A 68 5.19 -2.99 -7.80
N SER A 69 3.87 -2.86 -7.64
CA SER A 69 2.91 -3.93 -7.90
C SER A 69 2.89 -4.35 -9.38
N ALA A 70 2.94 -3.39 -10.30
CA ALA A 70 3.03 -3.65 -11.73
C ALA A 70 4.35 -4.37 -12.10
N LEU A 71 5.47 -3.99 -11.48
CA LEU A 71 6.74 -4.71 -11.62
C LEU A 71 6.63 -6.15 -11.10
N GLY A 72 5.94 -6.38 -9.98
CA GLY A 72 5.66 -7.73 -9.49
C GLY A 72 4.84 -8.58 -10.45
N ALA A 73 3.79 -8.00 -11.04
CA ALA A 73 3.00 -8.67 -12.06
C ALA A 73 3.85 -9.01 -13.31
N LEU A 74 4.73 -8.10 -13.73
CA LEU A 74 5.65 -8.31 -14.84
C LEU A 74 6.65 -9.45 -14.55
N LEU A 75 7.32 -9.44 -13.39
CA LEU A 75 8.34 -10.43 -13.02
C LEU A 75 7.77 -11.83 -12.78
N THR A 76 6.52 -11.92 -12.32
CA THR A 76 5.80 -13.20 -12.18
C THR A 76 5.17 -13.68 -13.50
N GLY A 77 5.25 -12.89 -14.58
CA GLY A 77 4.60 -13.20 -15.86
C GLY A 77 3.07 -13.14 -15.82
N LYS A 78 2.49 -12.54 -14.78
CA LYS A 78 1.04 -12.30 -14.62
C LYS A 78 0.61 -11.08 -15.44
N SER A 79 -0.70 -10.92 -15.66
CA SER A 79 -1.22 -9.80 -16.45
C SER A 79 -1.12 -8.48 -15.69
N VAL A 80 -0.27 -7.57 -16.17
CA VAL A 80 -0.15 -6.21 -15.64
C VAL A 80 -1.46 -5.44 -15.78
N VAL A 81 -2.20 -5.63 -16.88
CA VAL A 81 -3.49 -4.95 -17.12
C VAL A 81 -4.54 -5.39 -16.10
N ALA A 82 -4.57 -6.68 -15.75
CA ALA A 82 -5.46 -7.17 -14.70
C ALA A 82 -5.05 -6.58 -13.34
N ASN A 83 -3.75 -6.58 -13.02
CA ASN A 83 -3.23 -5.99 -11.79
C ASN A 83 -3.59 -4.50 -11.66
N LEU A 84 -3.44 -3.70 -12.71
CA LEU A 84 -3.78 -2.27 -12.71
C LEU A 84 -5.27 -1.99 -12.50
N LYS A 85 -6.16 -2.96 -12.78
CA LYS A 85 -7.61 -2.84 -12.50
C LYS A 85 -7.96 -3.26 -11.08
N THR A 86 -7.34 -4.33 -10.59
CA THR A 86 -7.62 -4.87 -9.25
C THR A 86 -6.95 -4.07 -8.14
N PHE A 87 -5.71 -3.61 -8.36
CA PHE A 87 -4.93 -2.92 -7.33
C PHE A 87 -5.58 -1.64 -6.78
N PRO A 88 -6.16 -0.74 -7.60
CA PRO A 88 -6.85 0.45 -7.09
C PRO A 88 -7.99 0.11 -6.13
N ILE A 89 -8.74 -0.97 -6.39
CA ILE A 89 -9.84 -1.40 -5.54
C ILE A 89 -9.31 -1.84 -4.17
N VAL A 90 -8.27 -2.67 -4.17
CA VAL A 90 -7.64 -3.14 -2.92
C VAL A 90 -7.04 -1.97 -2.15
N TYR A 91 -6.36 -1.05 -2.83
CA TYR A 91 -5.77 0.11 -2.20
C TYR A 91 -6.83 1.02 -1.54
N ILE A 92 -7.93 1.31 -2.23
CA ILE A 92 -9.03 2.11 -1.66
C ILE A 92 -9.59 1.42 -0.41
N LEU A 93 -9.79 0.10 -0.47
CA LEU A 93 -10.24 -0.68 0.69
C LEU A 93 -9.24 -0.55 1.86
N THR A 94 -7.93 -0.63 1.58
CA THR A 94 -6.89 -0.40 2.59
C THR A 94 -6.96 1.00 3.18
N ILE A 95 -7.16 2.05 2.36
CA ILE A 95 -7.29 3.42 2.86
C ILE A 95 -8.50 3.55 3.78
N VAL A 96 -9.67 2.99 3.40
CA VAL A 96 -10.86 3.00 4.27
C VAL A 96 -10.56 2.29 5.59
N ALA A 97 -9.92 1.12 5.55
CA ALA A 97 -9.52 0.40 6.75
C ALA A 97 -8.57 1.21 7.65
N LEU A 98 -7.58 1.89 7.07
CA LEU A 98 -6.64 2.74 7.82
C LEU A 98 -7.33 3.96 8.45
N VAL A 99 -8.26 4.59 7.74
CA VAL A 99 -9.06 5.70 8.27
C VAL A 99 -9.89 5.23 9.47
N LEU A 100 -10.52 4.06 9.39
CA LEU A 100 -11.27 3.48 10.52
C LEU A 100 -10.34 3.11 11.68
N ALA A 101 -9.24 2.41 11.42
CA ALA A 101 -8.27 2.01 12.44
C ALA A 101 -7.59 3.22 13.11
N GLY A 102 -7.49 4.34 12.41
CA GLY A 102 -6.94 5.58 12.93
C GLY A 102 -7.85 6.33 13.93
N ASN A 103 -9.12 5.94 14.02
CA ASN A 103 -10.06 6.55 14.96
C ASN A 103 -9.72 6.21 16.42
N ALA A 104 -9.73 7.23 17.27
CA ALA A 104 -9.37 7.05 18.68
C ALA A 104 -10.32 6.16 19.50
N GLN A 105 -11.61 6.11 19.17
CA GLN A 105 -12.56 5.20 19.83
C GLN A 105 -12.28 3.75 19.45
N ILE A 106 -12.02 3.48 18.18
CA ILE A 106 -11.65 2.13 17.70
C ILE A 106 -10.34 1.66 18.34
N LYS A 107 -9.35 2.55 18.47
CA LYS A 107 -8.12 2.25 19.22
C LYS A 107 -8.39 2.00 20.71
N ALA A 108 -9.25 2.80 21.33
CA ALA A 108 -9.58 2.66 22.75
C ALA A 108 -10.31 1.34 23.08
N LEU A 109 -11.04 0.77 22.13
CA LEU A 109 -11.67 -0.54 22.26
C LEU A 109 -10.66 -1.70 22.35
N ASN A 110 -9.36 -1.44 22.15
CA ASN A 110 -8.29 -2.46 22.17
C ASN A 110 -8.68 -3.71 21.37
N LEU A 111 -9.34 -3.54 20.22
CA LEU A 111 -9.79 -4.65 19.38
C LEU A 111 -8.60 -5.53 18.95
N GLU A 112 -7.41 -4.97 18.90
CA GLU A 112 -6.14 -5.70 18.77
C GLU A 112 -5.97 -6.77 19.85
N ALA A 113 -6.22 -6.45 21.12
CA ALA A 113 -6.14 -7.40 22.22
C ALA A 113 -7.19 -8.52 22.12
N VAL A 114 -8.39 -8.22 21.63
CA VAL A 114 -9.44 -9.22 21.42
C VAL A 114 -9.04 -10.20 20.31
N ILE A 115 -8.55 -9.68 19.18
CA ILE A 115 -8.10 -10.49 18.04
C ILE A 115 -6.87 -11.34 18.41
N PHE A 116 -5.93 -10.79 19.20
CA PHE A 116 -4.77 -11.56 19.67
C PHE A 116 -5.13 -12.64 20.72
N SER A 117 -6.22 -12.48 21.46
CA SER A 117 -6.71 -13.51 22.40
C SER A 117 -7.47 -14.66 21.73
N LEU A 118 -7.89 -14.49 20.47
CA LEU A 118 -8.60 -15.49 19.67
C LEU A 118 -7.66 -16.46 18.92
N GLY A 119 -6.34 -16.35 19.14
CA GLY A 119 -5.31 -17.25 18.63
C GLY A 119 -5.15 -18.50 19.48
#